data_AF-A0A7X0R0B3-F1
#
_entry.id   AF-A0A7X0R0B3-F1
#
_cell.length_a   1.000
_cell.length_b   1.000
_cell.length_c   1.000
_cell.angle_alpha   90.00
_cell.angle_beta   90.00
_cell.angle_gamma   90.00
#
_symmetry.space_group_name_H-M   'P 1'
#
loop_
_entity.id
_entity.type
_entity.pdbx_description
1 polymer ?
#
loop_
_entity_poly.entity_id
_entity_poly.type
_entity_poly.pdbx_seq_one_letter_code
_entity_poly.pdbx_strand_id
1 'polypeptide(L)' 'MEYNIITAPDLETLATKVADFFPMGWKLKGSILEHNNGFAQQLERRPSDALRMQRTKQRPSKQKRTKWIE' A
#
# COMPACT_ATOMS: atom_id res chain seq x y z
N MET A 1 2.87 -13.26 7.87
CA MET A 1 2.58 -11.81 7.95
C MET A 1 3.92 -11.12 8.11
N GLU A 2 4.15 -10.04 7.38
CA GLU A 2 5.42 -9.30 7.37
C GLU A 2 5.24 -7.94 8.05
N TYR A 3 6.29 -7.45 8.72
CA TYR A 3 6.29 -6.17 9.41
C TYR A 3 7.49 -5.35 8.96
N ASN A 4 7.28 -4.04 8.81
CA ASN A 4 8.33 -3.07 8.51
C ASN A 4 8.13 -1.85 9.40
N ILE A 5 9.22 -1.20 9.79
CA ILE A 5 9.20 0.02 10.59
C ILE A 5 10.02 1.06 9.84
N ILE A 6 9.40 2.19 9.55
CA ILE A 6 10.06 3.30 8.87
C ILE A 6 10.24 4.42 9.84
N THR A 7 11.48 4.91 9.94
CA THR A 7 11.83 6.08 10.73
C THR A 7 12.27 7.23 9.82
N ALA A 8 11.92 8.44 10.22
CA ALA A 8 12.30 9.67 9.54
C ALA A 8 12.39 10.82 10.55
N PRO A 9 13.20 11.86 10.26
CA PRO A 9 13.29 13.04 11.12
C PRO A 9 12.01 13.90 11.07
N ASP A 10 11.33 13.94 9.93
CA ASP A 10 10.13 14.76 9.69
C ASP A 10 8.95 13.94 9.19
N LEU A 11 7.73 14.42 9.48
CA LEU A 11 6.48 13.80 9.04
C LEU A 11 6.36 13.75 7.51
N GLU A 12 6.82 14.77 6.79
CA GLU A 12 6.79 14.80 5.33
C GLU A 12 7.67 13.69 4.74
N THR A 13 8.90 13.56 5.25
CA THR A 13 9.82 12.50 4.82
C THR A 13 9.27 11.12 5.17
N LEU A 14 8.63 10.98 6.34
CA LEU A 14 7.97 9.73 6.73
C LEU A 14 6.85 9.37 5.76
N ALA A 15 5.97 10.34 5.44
CA ALA A 15 4.83 10.14 4.56
C ALA A 15 5.27 9.72 3.16
N THR A 16 6.29 10.38 2.59
CA THR A 16 6.86 10.01 1.29
C THR A 16 7.41 8.60 1.31
N LYS A 17 8.23 8.25 2.31
CA LYS A 17 8.79 6.89 2.43
C LYS A 17 7.70 5.85 2.57
N VAL A 18 6.69 6.10 3.40
CA VAL A 18 5.55 5.19 3.61
C VAL A 18 4.72 5.03 2.32
N ALA A 19 4.56 6.11 1.54
CA ALA A 19 3.80 6.09 0.30
C ALA A 19 4.35 5.10 -0.73
N ASP A 20 5.68 4.95 -0.81
CA ASP A 20 6.35 3.98 -1.68
C ASP A 20 5.99 2.51 -1.37
N PHE A 21 5.56 2.21 -0.15
CA PHE A 21 5.20 0.85 0.25
C PHE A 21 3.75 0.48 -0.03
N PHE A 22 2.84 1.46 -0.18
CA PHE A 22 1.44 1.19 -0.55
C PHE A 22 1.28 0.41 -1.86
N PRO A 23 1.98 0.71 -2.98
CA PRO A 23 1.87 -0.07 -4.21
C PRO A 23 2.44 -1.50 -4.09
N MET A 24 3.17 -1.81 -3.02
CA MET A 24 3.70 -3.15 -2.74
C MET A 24 2.79 -3.95 -1.77
N GLY A 25 1.64 -3.39 -1.40
CA GLY A 25 0.61 -4.05 -0.59
C GLY A 25 0.81 -3.91 0.91
N TRP A 26 1.71 -3.01 1.34
CA TRP A 26 1.85 -2.66 2.75
C TRP A 26 0.70 -1.78 3.21
N LYS A 27 0.35 -1.91 4.48
CA LYS A 27 -0.70 -1.14 5.15
C LYS A 27 -0.15 -0.53 6.41
N LEU A 28 -0.66 0.64 6.76
CA LEU A 28 -0.39 1.29 8.05
C LEU A 28 -0.84 0.37 9.18
N LYS A 29 0.06 0.10 10.12
CA LYS A 29 -0.22 -0.68 11.32
C LYS A 29 -0.12 0.25 12.52
N GLY A 30 -1.27 0.71 13.00
CA GLY A 30 -1.35 1.59 14.16
C GLY A 30 -1.06 3.05 13.81
N SER A 31 -0.60 3.79 14.83
CA SER A 31 -0.35 5.23 14.76
C SER A 31 1.15 5.53 14.62
N ILE A 32 1.46 6.74 14.15
CA ILE A 32 2.83 7.27 14.13
C ILE A 32 3.31 7.42 15.58
N LEU A 33 4.51 6.93 15.85
CA LEU A 33 5.20 7.06 17.14
C LEU A 33 6.29 8.12 17.01
N GLU A 34 6.29 9.10 17.90
CA GLU A 34 7.39 10.06 18.00
C GLU A 34 8.52 9.42 18.82
N HIS A 35 9.73 9.40 18.27
CA HIS A 35 10.89 8.83 18.93
C HIS A 35 12.15 9.65 18.62
N ASN A 36 12.74 10.22 19.68
CA ASN A 36 14.09 10.79 19.70
C ASN A 36 14.36 11.81 18.56
N ASN A 37 13.53 12.87 18.49
CA ASN A 37 13.53 13.89 17.42
C ASN A 37 13.17 13.37 16.02
N GLY A 38 12.31 12.36 15.93
CA GLY A 38 11.78 11.88 14.67
C GLY A 38 10.47 11.13 14.82
N PHE A 39 9.98 10.65 13.70
CA PHE A 39 8.72 9.94 13.57
C PHE A 39 8.95 8.54 13.04
N ALA A 40 8.25 7.58 13.63
CA ALA A 40 8.26 6.18 13.24
C ALA A 40 6.85 5.75 12.83
N GLN A 41 6.73 5.02 11.72
CA GLN A 41 5.48 4.41 11.29
C GLN A 41 5.70 2.90 11.11
N GLN A 42 4.80 2.10 11.68
CA GLN A 42 4.80 0.66 11.47
C GLN A 42 3.90 0.31 10.28
N LEU A 43 4.37 -0.62 9.47
CA LEU A 43 3.68 -1.16 8.32
C LEU A 43 3.53 -2.67 8.48
N GLU A 44 2.38 -3.20 8.05
CA GLU A 44 2.16 -4.63 7.91
C GLU A 44 1.83 -5.01 6.48
N ARG A 45 2.28 -6.20 6.06
CA ARG A 45 1.85 -6.82 4.81
C ARG A 45 1.39 -8.24 5.08
N ARG A 46 0.24 -8.58 4.50
CA ARG A 46 -0.26 -9.96 4.49
C ARG A 46 0.16 -10.62 3.17
N PRO A 47 0.56 -11.91 3.18
CA PRO A 47 0.89 -12.62 1.94
C PRO A 47 -0.30 -12.67 0.95
N SER A 48 -1.53 -12.56 1.44
CA SER A 48 -2.74 -12.42 0.60
C SER A 48 -2.89 -11.06 -0.09
N ASP A 49 -2.29 -9.98 0.43
CA ASP A 49 -2.30 -8.67 -0.25
C ASP A 49 -1.42 -8.69 -1.51
N ALA A 50 -0.31 -9.43 -1.50
CA ALA A 50 0.51 -9.65 -2.69
C ALA A 50 -0.27 -10.34 -3.83
N LEU A 51 -1.09 -11.35 -3.48
CA LEU A 51 -1.94 -12.07 -4.44
C LEU A 51 -3.09 -11.20 -4.99
N ARG A 52 -3.63 -10.27 -4.19
CA ARG A 52 -4.67 -9.33 -4.63
C ARG A 52 -4.14 -8.36 -5.69
N MET A 53 -2.88 -7.93 -5.56
CA MET A 53 -2.23 -7.02 -6.53
C MET A 53 -1.94 -7.69 -7.88
N GLN A 54 -1.61 -8.97 -7.88
CA GLN A 54 -1.46 -9.72 -9.13
C GLN A 54 -2.81 -9.82 -9.87
N ARG A 55 -3.91 -10.02 -9.14
CA ARG A 55 -5.26 -10.09 -9.73
C ARG A 55 -5.77 -8.75 -10.28
N THR A 56 -5.38 -7.60 -9.71
CA THR A 56 -5.79 -6.28 -10.24
C THR A 56 -5.03 -5.91 -11.52
N LYS A 57 -3.76 -6.30 -11.67
CA LYS A 57 -3.02 -6.11 -12.93
C LYS A 57 -3.49 -7.03 -14.07
N GLN A 58 -4.12 -8.17 -13.76
CA GLN A 58 -4.53 -9.18 -14.74
C GLN A 58 -6.00 -9.13 -15.18
N ARG A 59 -6.78 -8.09 -14.84
CA ARG A 59 -8.13 -7.94 -15.41
C ARG A 59 -8.06 -7.05 -16.66
N PRO A 60 -7.94 -7.62 -17.87
CA PRO A 60 -8.33 -6.86 -19.05
C PRO A 60 -9.81 -6.52 -18.88
N SER A 61 -10.12 -5.24 -18.92
CA SER A 61 -11.47 -4.72 -18.96
C SER A 61 -12.22 -5.44 -20.07
N LYS A 62 -13.08 -6.42 -19.73
CA LYS A 62 -14.01 -7.03 -20.68
C LYS A 62 -14.95 -5.91 -21.13
N GLN A 63 -14.59 -5.31 -22.26
CA GLN A 63 -15.36 -4.34 -23.01
C GLN A 63 -16.68 -5.02 -23.40
N LYS A 64 -17.74 -4.74 -22.64
CA LYS A 64 -19.09 -5.21 -22.95
C LYS A 64 -19.56 -4.47 -24.22
N ARG A 65 -19.30 -5.05 -25.38
CA ARG A 65 -19.93 -4.65 -26.64
C ARG A 65 -21.34 -5.21 -26.66
N THR A 66 -22.31 -4.48 -26.12
CA THR A 66 -23.72 -4.75 -26.38
C THR A 66 -24.05 -4.23 -27.78
N LYS A 67 -24.15 -5.14 -28.75
CA LYS A 67 -24.77 -4.86 -30.05
C LYS A 67 -26.26 -4.62 -29.82
N TRP A 68 -26.76 -3.46 -30.25
CA TRP A 68 -28.19 -3.22 -30.40
C TRP A 68 -28.67 -4.08 -31.58
N ILE A 69 -29.69 -4.90 -31.36
CA ILE A 69 -30.40 -5.64 -32.41
C ILE A 69 -31.61 -4.79 -32.82
N GLU A 70 -31.84 -4.78 -34.13
CA GLU A 70 -32.85 -4.05 -34.92
C GLU A 70 -34.29 -4.51 -34.64
#